data_AF-A0A4Q9W4X2-F1
#
_entry.id   AF-A0A4Q9W4X2-F1
#
_cell.length_a   1.000
_cell.length_b   1.000
_cell.length_c   1.000
_cell.angle_alpha   90.00
_cell.angle_beta   90.00
_cell.angle_gamma   90.00
#
_symmetry.space_group_name_H-M   'P 1'
#
loop_
_entity.id
_entity.type
_entity.pdbx_description
1 polymer ?
#
loop_
_entity_poly.entity_id
_entity_poly.type
_entity_poly.pdbx_seq_one_letter_code
_entity_poly.pdbx_strand_id
1 'polypeptide(L)'
;MQNNKNGYNYLLKYLNDLDHPQLIFESTGIYSRGMERFCCVNQINYIQMNPLEAKFKTSTLRSWKTDQADAHKLACLGPTLKQTDNLPIHELIFFELRERVRFHLEIENEQNRLKFQILELLHQTFPGLERLFSSRYSIIALNIAEIFTHPDMVLDIDKDVLITHIFNSTDKGMSMDKATKYALQLRVIAQESYPNVDRHSFLVEKLRLLI
;
A
#
# COMPACT_ATOMS: atom_id res chain seq x y z
N MET A 1 -2.90 -22.43 -20.78
CA MET A 1 -2.13 -23.07 -19.69
C MET A 1 -2.47 -22.36 -18.39
N GLN A 2 -2.62 -23.07 -17.28
CA GLN A 2 -2.80 -22.43 -15.97
C GLN A 2 -1.47 -21.81 -15.50
N ASN A 3 -1.49 -20.60 -14.93
CA ASN A 3 -0.31 -19.95 -14.36
C ASN A 3 -0.02 -20.50 -12.95
N ASN A 4 0.35 -21.78 -12.87
CA ASN A 4 0.70 -22.48 -11.64
C ASN A 4 1.74 -23.57 -11.92
N LYS A 5 2.26 -24.19 -10.85
CA LYS A 5 3.29 -25.24 -10.94
C LYS A 5 2.90 -26.40 -11.86
N ASN A 6 1.64 -26.84 -11.80
CA ASN A 6 1.15 -27.94 -12.63
C ASN A 6 1.16 -27.56 -14.12
N GLY A 7 0.72 -26.35 -14.45
CA GLY A 7 0.77 -25.81 -15.81
C GLY A 7 2.19 -25.70 -16.35
N TYR A 8 3.12 -25.15 -15.56
CA TYR A 8 4.52 -25.06 -15.96
C TYR A 8 5.20 -26.42 -16.09
N ASN A 9 4.89 -27.38 -15.22
CA ASN A 9 5.42 -28.75 -15.33
C ASN A 9 4.92 -29.45 -16.60
N TYR A 10 3.64 -29.26 -16.93
CA TYR A 10 3.07 -29.78 -18.17
C TYR A 10 3.77 -29.17 -19.39
N LEU A 11 3.99 -27.85 -19.38
CA LEU A 11 4.72 -27.15 -20.43
C LEU A 11 6.17 -27.64 -20.54
N LEU A 12 6.88 -27.78 -19.43
CA LEU A 12 8.26 -28.27 -19.42
C LEU A 12 8.37 -29.67 -20.03
N LYS A 13 7.44 -30.58 -19.66
CA LYS A 13 7.39 -31.92 -20.25
C LYS A 13 7.19 -31.85 -21.76
N TYR A 14 6.24 -31.04 -22.22
CA TYR A 14 5.98 -30.84 -23.65
C TYR A 14 7.20 -30.28 -24.39
N LEU A 15 7.94 -29.34 -23.78
CA LEU A 15 9.12 -28.73 -24.40
C LEU A 15 10.31 -29.69 -24.46
N ASN A 16 10.45 -30.60 -23.49
CA ASN A 16 11.52 -31.61 -23.51
C ASN A 16 11.37 -32.62 -24.66
N ASP A 17 10.17 -32.79 -25.19
CA ASP A 17 9.91 -33.66 -26.34
C ASP A 17 10.24 -32.97 -27.69
N LEU A 18 10.60 -31.67 -27.67
CA LEU A 18 10.95 -30.88 -28.86
C LEU A 18 12.46 -30.70 -28.99
N ASP A 19 12.93 -30.59 -30.23
CA ASP A 19 14.34 -30.30 -30.53
C ASP A 19 14.62 -28.79 -30.42
N HIS A 20 15.41 -28.40 -29.42
CA HIS A 20 15.84 -27.02 -29.15
C HIS A 20 14.74 -25.93 -29.26
N PRO A 21 13.64 -26.01 -28.48
CA PRO A 21 12.54 -25.07 -28.61
C PRO A 21 12.91 -23.64 -28.16
N GLN A 22 12.32 -22.64 -28.82
CA GLN A 22 12.37 -21.23 -28.41
C GLN A 22 10.96 -20.72 -28.12
N LEU A 23 10.77 -20.09 -26.96
CA LEU A 23 9.48 -19.51 -26.57
C LEU A 23 9.38 -18.03 -26.96
N ILE A 24 8.20 -17.57 -27.36
CA ILE A 24 7.97 -16.16 -27.69
C ILE A 24 6.67 -15.72 -27.03
N PHE A 25 6.72 -14.61 -26.29
CA PHE A 25 5.55 -14.07 -25.64
C PHE A 25 5.60 -12.54 -25.51
N GLU A 26 4.42 -11.95 -25.37
CA GLU A 26 4.25 -10.51 -25.11
C GLU A 26 4.36 -10.23 -23.60
N SER A 27 5.02 -9.13 -23.23
CA SER A 27 5.16 -8.72 -21.83
C SER A 27 3.87 -8.09 -21.29
N THR A 28 2.99 -8.93 -20.75
CA THR A 28 1.71 -8.54 -20.14
C THR A 28 1.83 -8.32 -18.61
N GLY A 29 2.66 -7.36 -18.20
CA GLY A 29 2.78 -6.97 -16.79
C GLY A 29 3.24 -8.09 -15.85
N ILE A 30 2.49 -8.38 -14.78
CA ILE A 30 2.86 -9.37 -13.77
C ILE A 30 2.87 -10.80 -14.33
N TYR A 31 2.02 -11.09 -15.32
CA TYR A 31 1.84 -12.45 -15.85
C TYR A 31 3.03 -12.93 -16.69
N SER A 32 3.72 -12.03 -17.39
CA SER A 32 4.91 -12.40 -18.17
C SER A 32 6.11 -12.74 -17.28
N ARG A 33 6.20 -12.17 -16.06
CA ARG A 33 7.30 -12.43 -15.12
C ARG A 33 7.39 -13.90 -14.70
N GLY A 34 6.25 -14.57 -14.55
CA GLY A 34 6.21 -15.99 -14.23
C GLY A 34 6.80 -16.85 -15.36
N MET A 35 6.46 -16.52 -16.60
CA MET A 35 6.98 -17.19 -17.79
C MET A 35 8.48 -16.92 -17.98
N GLU A 36 8.90 -15.67 -17.82
CA GLU A 36 10.31 -15.25 -17.86
C GLU A 36 11.14 -16.04 -16.84
N ARG A 37 10.68 -16.09 -15.58
CA ARG A 37 11.33 -16.87 -14.52
C ARG A 37 11.38 -18.36 -14.85
N PHE A 38 10.30 -18.92 -15.38
CA PHE A 38 10.25 -20.32 -15.82
C PHE A 38 11.30 -20.61 -16.90
N CYS A 39 11.43 -19.75 -17.90
CA CYS A 39 12.43 -19.90 -18.94
C CYS A 39 13.86 -19.82 -18.38
N CYS A 40 14.14 -18.82 -17.53
CA CYS A 40 15.47 -18.67 -16.92
C CYS A 40 15.87 -19.86 -16.04
N VAL A 41 14.94 -20.38 -15.21
CA VAL A 41 15.23 -21.51 -14.29
C VAL A 41 15.50 -22.81 -15.07
N ASN A 42 14.75 -23.04 -16.15
CA ASN A 42 14.87 -24.25 -16.97
C ASN A 42 15.83 -24.08 -18.15
N GLN A 43 16.53 -22.94 -18.25
CA GLN A 43 17.46 -22.62 -19.34
C GLN A 43 16.83 -22.74 -20.74
N ILE A 44 15.56 -22.34 -20.86
CA ILE A 44 14.82 -22.34 -22.13
C ILE A 44 15.06 -21.00 -22.82
N ASN A 45 15.43 -21.05 -24.10
CA ASN A 45 15.58 -19.86 -24.92
C ASN A 45 14.21 -19.18 -25.11
N TYR A 46 14.15 -17.87 -24.91
CA TYR A 46 12.91 -17.13 -25.09
C TYR A 46 13.12 -15.73 -25.69
N ILE A 47 12.04 -15.19 -26.23
CA ILE A 47 11.92 -13.81 -26.71
C ILE A 47 10.73 -13.17 -26.00
N GLN A 48 11.00 -12.16 -25.20
CA GLN A 48 9.99 -11.33 -24.58
C GLN A 48 9.82 -10.04 -25.37
N MET A 49 8.63 -9.83 -25.92
CA MET A 49 8.31 -8.64 -26.72
C MET A 49 7.57 -7.59 -25.91
N ASN A 50 7.79 -6.31 -26.23
CA ASN A 50 6.95 -5.22 -25.74
C ASN A 50 5.55 -5.31 -26.41
N PRO A 51 4.43 -5.20 -25.66
CA PRO A 51 3.08 -5.11 -26.20
C PRO A 51 2.90 -4.19 -27.40
N LEU A 52 3.51 -3.01 -27.34
CA LEU A 52 3.43 -2.04 -28.42
C LEU A 52 4.16 -2.54 -29.66
N GLU A 53 5.38 -3.07 -29.49
CA GLU A 53 6.18 -3.61 -30.58
C GLU A 53 5.51 -4.84 -31.23
N ALA A 54 5.00 -5.76 -30.41
CA ALA A 54 4.22 -6.91 -30.83
C ALA A 54 3.02 -6.48 -31.67
N LYS A 55 2.25 -5.49 -31.19
CA LYS A 55 1.11 -4.95 -31.92
C LYS A 55 1.51 -4.31 -33.25
N PHE A 56 2.58 -3.52 -33.30
CA PHE A 56 3.03 -2.90 -34.55
C PHE A 56 3.42 -3.97 -35.58
N LYS A 57 4.22 -4.96 -35.18
CA LYS A 57 4.74 -6.01 -36.08
C LYS A 57 3.70 -7.04 -36.51
N THR A 58 2.63 -7.24 -35.75
CA THR A 58 1.55 -8.21 -36.07
C THR A 58 0.27 -7.58 -36.59
N SER A 59 0.22 -6.24 -36.68
CA SER A 59 -0.97 -5.52 -37.16
C SER A 59 -1.25 -5.78 -38.64
N THR A 60 -2.51 -6.08 -38.95
CA THR A 60 -3.04 -6.21 -40.32
C THR A 60 -4.33 -5.41 -40.42
N LEU A 61 -4.66 -4.93 -41.63
CA LEU A 61 -5.75 -3.96 -41.89
C LEU A 61 -7.17 -4.45 -41.53
N ARG A 62 -7.36 -5.73 -41.21
CA ARG A 62 -8.61 -6.30 -40.67
C ARG A 62 -8.32 -7.71 -40.13
N SER A 63 -8.43 -7.92 -38.81
CA SER A 63 -8.45 -9.28 -38.26
C SER A 63 -9.32 -9.37 -37.01
N TRP A 64 -10.06 -10.46 -36.89
CA TRP A 64 -10.69 -10.88 -35.63
C TRP A 64 -9.57 -11.24 -34.64
N LYS A 65 -9.51 -10.54 -33.50
CA LYS A 65 -8.48 -10.74 -32.48
C LYS A 65 -8.84 -11.98 -31.65
N THR A 66 -7.99 -13.00 -31.70
CA THR A 66 -8.08 -14.18 -30.83
C THR A 66 -6.69 -14.51 -30.30
N ASP A 67 -6.60 -14.98 -29.05
CA ASP A 67 -5.32 -15.29 -28.41
C ASP A 67 -4.51 -16.32 -29.22
N GLN A 68 -5.19 -17.27 -29.88
CA GLN A 68 -4.54 -18.26 -30.74
C GLN A 68 -3.95 -17.63 -32.00
N ALA A 69 -4.69 -16.76 -32.69
CA ALA A 69 -4.19 -16.08 -33.88
C ALA A 69 -3.04 -15.13 -33.56
N ASP A 70 -3.11 -14.45 -32.41
CA ASP A 70 -2.06 -13.54 -31.96
C ASP A 70 -0.78 -14.31 -31.56
N ALA A 71 -0.90 -15.43 -30.84
CA ALA A 71 0.22 -16.31 -30.53
C ALA A 71 0.90 -16.86 -31.79
N HIS A 72 0.10 -17.28 -32.79
CA HIS A 72 0.64 -17.77 -34.07
C HIS A 72 1.41 -16.67 -34.82
N LYS A 73 0.86 -15.45 -34.91
CA LYS A 73 1.55 -14.31 -35.55
C LYS A 73 2.87 -13.99 -34.84
N LEU A 74 2.89 -14.00 -33.51
CA LEU A 74 4.11 -13.82 -32.73
C LEU A 74 5.16 -14.91 -33.04
N ALA A 75 4.73 -16.17 -33.11
CA ALA A 75 5.63 -17.28 -33.45
C ALA A 75 6.26 -17.11 -34.84
N CYS A 76 5.48 -16.64 -35.84
CA CYS A 76 5.99 -16.36 -37.19
C CYS A 76 7.07 -15.27 -37.22
N LEU A 77 7.06 -14.33 -36.27
CA LEU A 77 8.09 -13.28 -36.17
C LEU A 77 9.41 -13.80 -35.60
N GLY A 78 9.39 -14.89 -34.84
CA GLY A 78 10.53 -15.44 -34.10
C GLY A 78 11.85 -15.50 -34.84
N PRO A 79 11.91 -16.05 -36.08
CA PRO A 79 13.15 -16.15 -36.84
C PRO A 79 13.84 -14.81 -37.13
N THR A 80 13.09 -13.70 -37.10
CA THR A 80 13.60 -12.35 -37.39
C THR A 80 14.00 -11.57 -36.13
N LEU A 81 13.68 -12.10 -34.95
CA LEU A 81 13.85 -11.44 -33.67
C LEU A 81 15.12 -11.93 -32.98
N LYS A 82 15.77 -11.03 -32.23
CA LYS A 82 16.90 -11.40 -31.39
C LYS A 82 16.39 -12.08 -30.13
N GLN A 83 17.16 -13.06 -29.66
CA GLN A 83 16.94 -13.70 -28.37
C GLN A 83 16.97 -12.67 -27.25
N THR A 84 16.13 -12.85 -26.23
CA THR A 84 16.23 -12.07 -25.01
C THR A 84 17.45 -12.57 -24.23
N ASP A 85 18.42 -11.68 -23.99
CA ASP A 85 19.58 -11.99 -23.19
C ASP A 85 19.16 -12.40 -21.77
N ASN A 86 19.92 -13.32 -21.17
CA ASN A 86 19.69 -13.71 -19.77
C ASN A 86 19.72 -12.47 -18.88
N LEU A 87 18.72 -12.36 -17.99
CA LEU A 87 18.61 -11.25 -17.05
C LEU A 87 19.92 -11.13 -16.25
N PRO A 88 20.66 -10.01 -16.37
CA PRO A 88 21.85 -9.77 -15.57
C PRO A 88 21.50 -9.86 -14.08
N ILE A 89 22.39 -10.41 -13.25
CA ILE A 89 22.21 -10.49 -11.78
C ILE A 89 21.84 -9.11 -11.19
N HIS A 90 22.37 -8.04 -11.77
CA HIS A 90 22.04 -6.66 -11.39
C HIS A 90 20.56 -6.31 -11.55
N GLU A 91 19.86 -6.84 -12.56
CA GLU A 91 18.45 -6.56 -12.77
C GLU A 91 17.55 -7.10 -11.67
N LEU A 92 17.91 -8.23 -11.06
CA LEU A 92 17.18 -8.77 -9.90
C LEU A 92 17.35 -7.89 -8.66
N ILE A 93 18.56 -7.37 -8.40
CA ILE A 93 18.82 -6.45 -7.28
C ILE A 93 18.05 -5.14 -7.47
N PHE A 94 18.10 -4.56 -8.67
CA PHE A 94 17.35 -3.34 -8.98
C PHE A 94 15.84 -3.56 -8.97
N PHE A 95 15.38 -4.74 -9.32
CA PHE A 95 13.97 -5.11 -9.17
C PHE A 95 13.55 -5.08 -7.69
N GLU A 96 14.23 -5.83 -6.82
CA GLU A 96 13.94 -5.87 -5.39
C GLU A 96 13.98 -4.47 -4.74
N LEU A 97 14.99 -3.66 -5.10
CA LEU A 97 15.10 -2.29 -4.60
C LEU A 97 13.90 -1.43 -5.03
N ARG A 98 13.49 -1.50 -6.30
CA ARG A 98 12.34 -0.74 -6.81
C ARG A 98 11.05 -1.16 -6.12
N GLU A 99 10.81 -2.45 -5.92
CA GLU A 99 9.59 -2.92 -5.25
C GLU A 99 9.56 -2.46 -3.78
N ARG A 100 10.70 -2.50 -3.07
CA ARG A 100 10.80 -1.97 -1.69
C ARG A 100 10.52 -0.47 -1.61
N VAL A 101 11.06 0.31 -2.55
CA VAL A 101 10.81 1.77 -2.60
C VAL A 101 9.33 2.06 -2.88
N ARG A 102 8.71 1.33 -3.82
CA ARG A 102 7.27 1.47 -4.10
C ARG A 102 6.43 1.14 -2.88
N PHE A 103 6.73 0.04 -2.20
CA PHE A 103 6.01 -0.35 -0.99
C PHE A 103 6.18 0.67 0.13
N HIS A 104 7.39 1.21 0.31
CA HIS A 104 7.61 2.28 1.28
C HIS A 104 6.75 3.52 0.99
N LEU A 105 6.70 3.97 -0.28
CA LEU A 105 5.88 5.10 -0.69
C LEU A 105 4.37 4.83 -0.51
N GLU A 106 3.92 3.60 -0.77
CA GLU A 106 2.54 3.18 -0.53
C GLU A 106 2.17 3.30 0.95
N ILE A 107 3.01 2.77 1.85
CA ILE A 107 2.82 2.88 3.30
C ILE A 107 2.83 4.35 3.75
N GLU A 108 3.75 5.16 3.23
CA GLU A 108 3.80 6.59 3.56
C GLU A 108 2.53 7.32 3.13
N ASN A 109 2.02 7.03 1.93
CA ASN A 109 0.78 7.62 1.42
C ASN A 109 -0.43 7.21 2.26
N GLU A 110 -0.55 5.93 2.61
CA GLU A 110 -1.64 5.45 3.48
C GLU A 110 -1.56 6.04 4.90
N GLN A 111 -0.35 6.16 5.46
CA GLN A 111 -0.14 6.85 6.73
C GLN A 111 -0.59 8.32 6.66
N ASN A 112 -0.25 9.03 5.58
CA ASN A 112 -0.66 10.42 5.40
C ASN A 112 -2.18 10.53 5.26
N ARG A 113 -2.81 9.61 4.51
CA ARG A 113 -4.26 9.55 4.37
C ARG A 113 -4.96 9.32 5.72
N LEU A 114 -4.47 8.38 6.52
CA LEU A 114 -5.00 8.13 7.88
C LEU A 114 -4.83 9.36 8.78
N LYS A 115 -3.66 10.01 8.75
CA LYS A 115 -3.41 11.26 9.49
C LYS A 115 -4.44 12.35 9.13
N PHE A 116 -4.68 12.57 7.84
CA PHE A 116 -5.69 13.55 7.40
C PHE A 116 -7.08 13.16 7.86
N GLN A 117 -7.44 11.87 7.78
CA GLN A 117 -8.74 11.38 8.23
C GLN A 117 -8.95 11.57 9.74
N ILE A 118 -7.94 11.27 10.56
CA ILE A 118 -7.96 11.51 12.02
C ILE A 118 -8.15 13.00 12.30
N LEU A 119 -7.40 13.87 11.61
CA LEU A 119 -7.49 15.32 11.80
C LEU A 119 -8.87 15.86 11.40
N GLU A 120 -9.43 15.39 10.30
CA GLU A 120 -10.77 15.77 9.84
C GLU A 120 -11.85 15.35 10.84
N LEU A 121 -11.73 14.15 11.41
CA LEU A 121 -12.65 13.68 12.46
C LEU A 121 -12.49 14.48 13.74
N LEU A 122 -11.26 14.79 14.16
CA LEU A 122 -11.00 15.65 15.32
C LEU A 122 -11.63 17.02 15.16
N HIS A 123 -11.56 17.65 13.99
CA HIS A 123 -12.24 18.93 13.75
C HIS A 123 -13.78 18.82 13.86
N GLN A 124 -14.35 17.63 13.66
CA GLN A 124 -15.80 17.40 13.78
C GLN A 124 -16.22 17.04 15.20
N THR A 125 -15.42 16.22 15.91
CA THR A 125 -15.80 15.67 17.23
C THR A 125 -15.20 16.43 18.41
N PHE A 126 -14.03 17.03 18.24
CA PHE A 126 -13.36 17.82 19.27
C PHE A 126 -12.43 18.89 18.67
N PRO A 127 -13.00 19.90 17.98
CA PRO A 127 -12.21 20.98 17.38
C PRO A 127 -11.37 21.72 18.43
N GLY A 128 -10.09 21.92 18.14
CA GLY A 128 -9.12 22.58 19.01
C GLY A 128 -8.16 21.62 19.72
N LEU A 129 -8.53 20.33 19.87
CA LEU A 129 -7.67 19.34 20.52
C LEU A 129 -6.33 19.17 19.81
N GLU A 130 -6.30 19.34 18.48
CA GLU A 130 -5.09 19.23 17.67
C GLU A 130 -3.99 20.24 18.04
N ARG A 131 -4.33 21.29 18.80
CA ARG A 131 -3.41 22.36 19.23
C ARG A 131 -2.77 22.10 20.59
N LEU A 132 -3.24 21.11 21.34
CA LEU A 132 -2.75 20.82 22.69
C LEU A 132 -1.27 20.39 22.68
N PHE A 133 -0.84 19.67 21.66
CA PHE A 133 0.53 19.16 21.51
C PHE A 133 1.23 19.74 20.28
N SER A 134 2.53 19.97 20.39
CA SER A 134 3.35 20.43 19.26
C SER A 134 3.36 19.44 18.09
N SER A 135 3.20 18.14 18.37
CA SER A 135 3.00 17.11 17.35
C SER A 135 1.63 16.45 17.54
N ARG A 136 0.75 16.66 16.55
CA ARG A 136 -0.63 16.15 16.49
C ARG A 136 -0.73 14.62 16.53
N TYR A 137 0.31 13.93 16.06
CA TYR A 137 0.36 12.48 15.94
C TYR A 137 1.40 11.86 16.89
N SER A 138 1.79 12.58 17.94
CA SER A 138 2.59 11.98 19.01
C SER A 138 1.75 10.94 19.76
N ILE A 139 2.39 9.90 20.29
CA ILE A 139 1.70 8.82 21.05
C ILE A 139 0.79 9.41 22.14
N ILE A 140 1.27 10.41 22.89
CA ILE A 140 0.45 11.08 23.90
C ILE A 140 -0.77 11.81 23.32
N ALA A 141 -0.60 12.50 22.18
CA ALA A 141 -1.70 13.22 21.55
C ALA A 141 -2.79 12.26 21.06
N LEU A 142 -2.36 11.12 20.49
CA LEU A 142 -3.24 10.05 20.03
C LEU A 142 -3.96 9.38 21.21
N ASN A 143 -3.24 8.96 22.26
CA ASN A 143 -3.84 8.34 23.44
C ASN A 143 -4.87 9.27 24.13
N ILE A 144 -4.59 10.57 24.21
CA ILE A 144 -5.54 11.54 24.76
C ILE A 144 -6.74 11.72 23.84
N ALA A 145 -6.53 11.78 22.53
CA ALA A 145 -7.61 11.86 21.55
C ALA A 145 -8.49 10.59 21.54
N GLU A 146 -7.92 9.41 21.81
CA GLU A 146 -8.64 8.14 21.93
C GLU A 146 -9.56 8.12 23.16
N ILE A 147 -9.03 8.53 24.32
CA ILE A 147 -9.78 8.57 25.59
C ILE A 147 -10.84 9.68 25.55
N PHE A 148 -10.46 10.87 25.09
CA PHE A 148 -11.28 12.08 25.07
C PHE A 148 -11.57 12.48 23.63
N THR A 149 -12.47 11.76 22.98
CA THR A 149 -12.87 12.01 21.59
C THR A 149 -13.88 13.16 21.41
N HIS A 150 -14.45 13.67 22.50
CA HIS A 150 -15.46 14.74 22.51
C HIS A 150 -15.27 15.65 23.74
N PRO A 151 -15.51 16.97 23.65
CA PRO A 151 -15.29 17.91 24.76
C PRO A 151 -16.08 17.56 26.02
N ASP A 152 -17.33 17.12 25.90
CA ASP A 152 -18.14 16.68 27.05
C ASP A 152 -17.47 15.60 27.89
N MET A 153 -16.67 14.71 27.28
CA MET A 153 -15.95 13.67 28.01
C MET A 153 -14.88 14.26 28.94
N VAL A 154 -14.31 15.40 28.58
CA VAL A 154 -13.36 16.14 29.43
C VAL A 154 -14.11 16.92 30.52
N LEU A 155 -15.26 17.52 30.18
CA LEU A 155 -16.04 18.36 31.08
C LEU A 155 -16.76 17.56 32.18
N ASP A 156 -17.15 16.33 31.88
CA ASP A 156 -17.79 15.39 32.82
C ASP A 156 -16.85 14.83 33.88
N ILE A 157 -15.53 14.96 33.68
CA ILE A 157 -14.52 14.31 34.52
C ILE A 157 -13.89 15.32 35.49
N ASP A 158 -13.66 14.84 36.71
CA ASP A 158 -12.95 15.59 37.75
C ASP A 158 -11.51 15.89 37.35
N LYS A 159 -11.02 17.04 37.81
CA LYS A 159 -9.68 17.52 37.46
C LYS A 159 -8.59 16.50 37.81
N ASP A 160 -8.68 15.85 38.96
CA ASP A 160 -7.66 14.90 39.42
C ASP A 160 -7.65 13.61 38.59
N VAL A 161 -8.84 13.17 38.16
CA VAL A 161 -9.00 12.02 37.26
C VAL A 161 -8.44 12.34 35.88
N LEU A 162 -8.72 13.55 35.36
CA LEU A 162 -8.16 14.02 34.08
C LEU A 162 -6.63 14.06 34.10
N ILE A 163 -6.02 14.55 35.19
CA ILE A 163 -4.56 14.57 35.36
C ILE A 163 -4.01 13.15 35.37
N THR A 164 -4.69 12.22 36.05
CA THR A 164 -4.28 10.81 36.12
C THR A 164 -4.30 10.15 34.73
N HIS A 165 -5.35 10.38 33.93
CA HIS A 165 -5.40 9.88 32.56
C HIS A 165 -4.27 10.45 31.70
N ILE A 166 -3.99 11.75 31.79
CA ILE A 166 -2.90 12.38 31.03
C ILE A 166 -1.54 11.86 31.49
N PHE A 167 -1.34 11.69 32.80
CA PHE A 167 -0.09 11.15 33.33
C PHE A 167 0.20 9.73 32.82
N ASN A 168 -0.85 8.90 32.74
CA ASN A 168 -0.76 7.52 32.25
C ASN A 168 -0.83 7.38 30.72
N SER A 169 -1.03 8.48 29.98
CA SER A 169 -1.15 8.46 28.51
C SER A 169 0.19 8.30 27.79
N THR A 170 1.30 8.12 28.51
CA THR A 170 2.64 7.97 27.93
C THR A 170 3.52 7.07 28.80
N ASP A 171 4.23 6.13 28.17
CA ASP A 171 5.24 5.30 28.84
C ASP A 171 6.53 6.10 29.14
N LYS A 172 6.70 7.26 28.52
CA LYS A 172 7.80 8.19 28.85
C LYS A 172 7.48 8.91 30.15
N GLY A 173 8.46 8.97 31.06
CA GLY A 173 8.33 9.69 32.33
C GLY A 173 7.89 11.14 32.13
N MET A 174 6.66 11.44 32.53
CA MET A 174 6.12 12.79 32.60
C MET A 174 6.16 13.26 34.05
N SER A 175 6.48 14.54 34.29
CA SER A 175 6.29 15.12 35.62
C SER A 175 4.81 15.41 35.88
N MET A 176 4.39 15.30 37.13
CA MET A 176 3.02 15.60 37.54
C MET A 176 2.61 17.04 37.21
N ASP A 177 3.55 18.00 37.30
CA ASP A 177 3.32 19.39 36.93
C ASP A 177 2.96 19.55 35.45
N LYS A 178 3.62 18.77 34.58
CA LYS A 178 3.36 18.80 33.14
C LYS A 178 2.01 18.19 32.81
N ALA A 179 1.65 17.08 33.47
CA ALA A 179 0.31 16.48 33.34
C ALA A 179 -0.78 17.47 33.78
N THR A 180 -0.56 18.16 34.89
CA THR A 180 -1.46 19.20 35.41
C THR A 180 -1.62 20.35 34.44
N LYS A 181 -0.52 20.82 33.83
CA LYS A 181 -0.56 21.88 32.80
C LYS A 181 -1.39 21.45 31.59
N TYR A 182 -1.19 20.24 31.08
CA TYR A 182 -1.97 19.73 29.96
C TYR A 182 -3.44 19.53 30.32
N ALA A 183 -3.75 19.06 31.53
CA ALA A 183 -5.13 18.91 31.99
C ALA A 183 -5.87 20.27 32.01
N LEU A 184 -5.21 21.32 32.50
CA LEU A 184 -5.77 22.67 32.51
C LEU A 184 -6.00 23.18 31.08
N GLN A 185 -5.01 23.02 30.20
CA GLN A 185 -5.13 23.43 28.79
C GLN A 185 -6.24 22.67 28.07
N LEU A 186 -6.32 21.35 28.27
CA LEU A 186 -7.35 20.50 27.67
C LEU A 186 -8.75 20.90 28.14
N ARG A 187 -8.92 21.26 29.42
CA ARG A 187 -10.20 21.72 29.96
C ARG A 187 -10.62 23.07 29.37
N VAL A 188 -9.69 24.00 29.15
CA VAL A 188 -9.96 25.26 28.45
C VAL A 188 -10.38 24.99 27.00
N ILE A 189 -9.64 24.14 26.29
CA ILE A 189 -9.99 23.75 24.92
C ILE A 189 -11.39 23.11 24.88
N ALA A 190 -11.72 22.23 25.83
CA ALA A 190 -13.03 21.61 25.90
C ALA A 190 -14.17 22.62 26.13
N GLN A 191 -13.95 23.66 26.91
CA GLN A 191 -14.93 24.73 27.15
C GLN A 191 -15.15 25.64 25.92
N GLU A 192 -14.10 25.86 25.13
CA GLU A 192 -14.14 26.69 23.92
C GLU A 192 -14.52 25.89 22.66
N SER A 193 -14.51 24.57 22.74
CA SER A 193 -14.81 23.68 21.61
C SER A 193 -16.31 23.65 21.32
N TYR A 194 -16.64 23.69 20.02
CA TYR A 194 -18.00 23.51 19.54
C TYR A 194 -18.01 22.41 18.47
N PRO A 195 -18.24 21.14 18.87
CA PRO A 195 -18.22 20.01 17.96
C PRO A 195 -19.45 20.00 17.06
N ASN A 196 -19.30 19.44 15.86
CA ASN A 196 -20.37 19.34 14.86
C ASN A 196 -21.34 18.18 15.14
N VAL A 197 -21.00 17.32 16.11
CA VAL A 197 -21.74 16.09 16.42
C VAL A 197 -21.91 15.93 17.91
N ASP A 198 -22.92 15.17 18.30
CA ASP A 198 -23.13 14.73 19.67
C ASP A 198 -22.07 13.71 20.13
N ARG A 199 -21.83 13.63 21.44
CA ARG A 199 -20.91 12.66 22.08
C ARG A 199 -21.20 11.19 21.75
N HIS A 200 -22.42 10.84 21.36
CA HIS A 200 -22.86 9.50 20.99
C HIS A 200 -22.86 9.25 19.47
N SER A 201 -22.39 10.21 18.67
CA SER A 201 -22.28 10.05 17.22
C SER A 201 -21.30 8.94 16.84
N PHE A 202 -21.61 8.23 15.76
CA PHE A 202 -20.69 7.26 15.16
C PHE A 202 -19.33 7.87 14.78
N LEU A 203 -19.27 9.19 14.48
CA LEU A 203 -17.98 9.84 14.18
C LEU A 203 -17.02 9.82 15.37
N VAL A 204 -17.55 9.86 16.60
CA VAL A 204 -16.78 9.74 17.85
C VAL A 204 -16.21 8.33 17.98
N GLU A 205 -17.00 7.30 17.70
CA GLU A 205 -16.56 5.89 17.70
C GLU A 205 -15.54 5.62 16.58
N LYS A 206 -15.81 6.11 15.38
CA LYS A 206 -14.90 6.00 14.23
C LYS A 206 -13.53 6.59 14.52
N LEU A 207 -13.47 7.72 15.23
CA LEU A 207 -12.19 8.32 15.63
C LEU A 207 -11.41 7.38 16.55
N ARG A 208 -12.05 6.74 17.52
CA ARG A 208 -11.39 5.76 18.41
C ARG A 208 -10.85 4.55 17.68
N LEU A 209 -11.53 4.09 16.62
CA LEU A 209 -11.10 2.94 15.85
C LEU A 209 -9.90 3.23 14.93
N LEU A 210 -9.65 4.50 14.62
CA LEU A 210 -8.57 4.93 13.72
C LEU A 210 -7.29 5.33 14.46
N ILE A 211 -7.38 5.54 15.77
CA ILE A 211 -6.26 5.84 16.66
C ILE A 211 -5.76 4.53 17.26
#